data_AF-A0A3C0EXY2-F1
#
_entry.id   AF-A0A3C0EXY2-F1
#
_cell.length_a   1.000
_cell.length_b   1.000
_cell.length_c   1.000
_cell.angle_alpha   90.00
_cell.angle_beta   90.00
_cell.angle_gamma   90.00
#
_symmetry.space_group_name_H-M   'P 1'
#
loop_
_entity.id
_entity.type
_entity.pdbx_description
1 polymer ?
#
loop_
_entity_poly.entity_id
_entity_poly.type
_entity_poly.pdbx_seq_one_letter_code
_entity_poly.pdbx_strand_id
1 'polypeptide(L)' 'MSVVQTAEPIIMSFTDGAADKVQSLISEEGNANLKLRVFVTGGGCSGFQYGFAFEEEVN' A
#
# COMPACT_ATOMS: atom_id res chain seq x y z
N MET A 1 5.24 14.79 36.12
CA MET A 1 5.85 13.61 35.49
C MET A 1 5.39 13.61 34.04
N SER A 2 6.30 13.86 33.10
CA SER A 2 5.97 13.89 31.67
C SER A 2 6.23 12.49 31.11
N VAL A 3 5.18 11.78 30.72
CA VAL A 3 5.34 10.52 29.99
C VAL A 3 5.70 10.89 28.55
N VAL A 4 6.87 10.46 28.09
CA VAL A 4 7.23 10.55 26.67
C VAL A 4 6.49 9.42 25.98
N GLN A 5 5.40 9.76 25.28
CA GLN A 5 4.62 8.78 24.52
C GLN A 5 5.44 8.36 23.29
N THR A 6 6.06 7.18 23.36
CA THR A 6 6.76 6.57 22.23
C THR A 6 5.71 5.92 21.33
N ALA A 7 5.25 6.63 20.30
CA ALA A 7 4.47 6.03 19.24
C ALA A 7 5.46 5.43 18.23
N GLU A 8 5.57 4.10 18.21
CA GLU A 8 6.17 3.41 17.07
C GLU A 8 5.28 3.70 15.86
N PRO A 9 5.76 4.43 14.84
CA PRO A 9 4.91 4.80 13.72
C PRO A 9 4.56 3.53 12.96
N ILE A 10 3.27 3.19 12.93
CA ILE A 10 2.75 2.24 11.95
C ILE A 10 2.91 2.92 10.59
N ILE A 11 3.97 2.57 9.85
CA ILE A 11 4.34 3.24 8.60
C ILE A 11 3.25 3.02 7.53
N MET A 12 2.59 1.86 7.54
CA MET A 12 1.47 1.53 6.68
C MET A 12 0.65 0.42 7.33
N SER A 13 -0.67 0.60 7.42
CA SER A 13 -1.59 -0.47 7.79
C SER A 13 -2.27 -1.01 6.54
N PHE A 14 -2.20 -2.32 6.36
CA PHE A 14 -2.86 -3.02 5.27
C PHE A 14 -3.96 -3.90 5.89
N THR A 15 -5.21 -3.61 5.56
CA THR A 15 -6.37 -4.27 6.19
C THR A 15 -6.65 -5.62 5.53
N ASP A 16 -7.28 -6.52 6.28
CA ASP A 16 -7.67 -7.84 5.76
C ASP A 16 -8.55 -7.71 4.50
N GLY A 17 -9.50 -6.77 4.49
CA GLY A 17 -10.34 -6.53 3.32
C GLY A 17 -9.57 -6.00 2.09
N ALA A 18 -8.46 -5.28 2.29
CA ALA A 18 -7.58 -4.89 1.19
C ALA A 18 -6.82 -6.12 0.66
N ALA A 19 -6.39 -7.02 1.54
CA ALA A 19 -5.75 -8.28 1.16
C ALA A 19 -6.68 -9.16 0.32
N ASP A 20 -7.94 -9.34 0.77
CA ASP A 20 -8.94 -10.12 0.06
C ASP A 20 -9.22 -9.55 -1.33
N LYS A 21 -9.32 -8.22 -1.44
CA LYS A 21 -9.57 -7.56 -2.73
C LYS A 21 -8.39 -7.73 -3.68
N VAL A 22 -7.17 -7.59 -3.18
CA VAL A 22 -5.94 -7.76 -3.97
C VAL A 22 -5.79 -9.21 -4.44
N GLN A 23 -6.04 -10.18 -3.56
CA GLN A 23 -6.04 -11.60 -3.92
C GLN A 23 -7.10 -11.92 -4.97
N SER A 24 -8.30 -11.35 -4.85
CA SER A 24 -9.36 -11.51 -5.85
C SER A 24 -8.90 -11.01 -7.22
N LEU A 25 -8.33 -9.79 -7.29
CA LEU A 25 -7.85 -9.19 -8.54
C LEU A 25 -6.72 -10.01 -9.19
N ILE A 26 -5.77 -10.51 -8.39
CA ILE A 26 -4.68 -11.39 -8.88
C ILE A 26 -5.25 -12.70 -9.46
N SER A 27 -6.28 -13.25 -8.80
CA SER A 27 -6.93 -14.49 -9.25
C SER A 27 -7.76 -14.29 -10.52
N GLU A 28 -8.42 -13.13 -10.65
CA GLU A 28 -9.18 -12.73 -11.86
C GLU A 28 -8.27 -12.58 -13.08
N GLU A 29 -7.06 -12.03 -12.91
CA GLU A 29 -6.04 -11.92 -13.97
C GLU A 29 -5.36 -13.26 -14.29
N GLY A 30 -5.49 -14.27 -13.42
CA GLY A 30 -4.87 -15.59 -13.59
C GLY A 30 -3.34 -15.59 -13.50
N ASN A 31 -2.72 -14.51 -13.01
CA ASN A 31 -1.28 -14.36 -12.91
C ASN A 31 -0.84 -14.21 -11.45
N ALA A 32 -0.40 -15.32 -10.85
CA ALA A 32 0.09 -15.36 -9.47
C ALA A 32 1.41 -14.58 -9.24
N ASN A 33 2.08 -14.12 -10.31
CA ASN A 33 3.29 -13.30 -10.21
C ASN A 33 2.99 -11.81 -10.00
N LEU A 34 1.74 -11.37 -10.19
CA LEU A 34 1.34 -9.98 -9.97
C LEU A 34 1.47 -9.61 -8.50
N LYS A 35 2.11 -8.46 -8.25
CA LYS A 35 2.34 -7.88 -6.93
C LYS A 35 1.71 -6.51 -6.87
N LEU A 36 1.11 -6.17 -5.73
CA LEU A 36 0.60 -4.83 -5.47
C LEU A 36 1.77 -3.89 -5.17
N ARG A 37 1.95 -2.87 -6.00
CA ARG A 37 2.85 -1.74 -5.76
C ARG A 37 2.08 -0.54 -5.24
N VAL A 38 2.56 0.01 -4.13
CA VAL A 38 2.12 1.33 -3.64
C VAL A 38 3.16 2.35 -4.09
N PHE A 39 2.70 3.46 -4.67
CA PHE A 39 3.57 4.55 -5.09
C PHE A 39 3.03 5.89 -4.61
N VAL A 40 3.95 6.84 -4.46
CA VAL A 40 3.64 8.21 -4.05
C VAL A 40 3.95 9.14 -5.20
N THR A 41 2.97 9.95 -5.60
CA THR A 41 3.10 10.93 -6.67
C THR A 41 2.95 12.32 -6.10
N GLY A 42 3.71 13.30 -6.61
CA GLY A 42 3.51 14.70 -6.25
C GLY A 42 2.13 15.20 -6.69
N GLY A 43 1.39 15.84 -5.79
CA GLY A 43 0.08 16.47 -6.03
C GLY A 43 0.14 17.99 -6.16
N GLY A 44 1.33 18.59 -6.24
CA GLY A 44 1.52 20.05 -6.30
C GLY A 44 1.31 20.70 -4.92
N CYS A 45 0.65 21.86 -4.86
CA CYS A 45 0.38 22.58 -3.60
C CYS A 45 -0.49 21.80 -2.61
N SER A 46 -1.18 20.75 -3.07
CA SER A 46 -2.08 19.92 -2.26
C SER A 46 -1.36 18.76 -1.55
N GLY A 47 -0.05 18.58 -1.75
CA GLY A 47 0.76 17.57 -1.07
C GLY A 47 1.04 16.32 -1.91
N PHE A 48 0.98 15.14 -1.30
CA PHE A 48 1.28 13.86 -1.94
C PHE A 48 0.01 13.07 -2.25
N GLN A 49 0.01 12.36 -3.38
CA GLN A 49 -1.02 11.43 -3.78
C GLN A 49 -0.49 10.00 -3.66
N TYR A 50 -1.31 9.08 -3.20
CA TYR A 50 -0.98 7.66 -3.12
C TYR A 50 -1.71 6.91 -4.22
N GLY A 51 -0.99 6.06 -4.93
CA GLY A 51 -1.51 5.22 -6.00
C GLY A 51 -1.15 3.76 -5.80
N PHE A 52 -1.92 2.90 -6.48
CA PHE A 52 -1.73 1.46 -6.49
C PHE A 52 -1.57 0.98 -7.93
N ALA A 53 -0.63 0.07 -8.16
CA ALA A 53 -0.43 -0.60 -9.44
C ALA A 53 -0.16 -2.09 -9.21
N PHE A 54 -0.34 -2.91 -10.24
CA PHE A 54 0.11 -4.29 -10.25
C PHE A 54 1.31 -4.43 -11.17
N GLU A 55 2.38 -5.06 -10.67
CA GLU A 55 3.62 -5.31 -11.41
C GLU A 55 4.15 -6.71 -11.11
N GLU A 56 4.92 -7.29 -12.02
CA GLU A 56 5.52 -8.62 -11.83
C GLU A 56 6.90 -8.53 -11.15
N GLU A 57 7.62 -7.43 -11.37
CA GLU A 57 8.97 -7.20 -10.87
C GLU A 57 8.96 -6.39 -9.56
N VAL A 58 9.90 -6.70 -8.66
CA VAL A 58 10.11 -5.92 -7.43
C VAL A 58 11.24 -4.93 -7.72
N ASN A 59 10.94 -3.64 -7.64
CA ASN A 59 11.90 -2.53 -7.79
C ASN A 59 12.51 -2.11 -6.45
#